data_AF-A0A7C9VH12-F1
#
_entry.id   AF-A0A7C9VH12-F1
#
_cell.length_a   1.000
_cell.length_b   1.000
_cell.length_c   1.000
_cell.angle_alpha   90.00
_cell.angle_beta   90.00
_cell.angle_gamma   90.00
#
_symmetry.space_group_name_H-M   'P 1'
#
loop_
_entity.id
_entity.type
_entity.pdbx_description
1 polymer ?
#
loop_
_entity_poly.entity_id
_entity_poly.type
_entity_poly.pdbx_seq_one_letter_code
_entity_poly.pdbx_strand_id
1 'polypeptide(L)' 'MTEDQIKHMVDRFLCWKLPKTFNPDNGINYQRPNYAPEVDATPSGTNLFDATQADAMVRHMIDGMPTQ' A
#
# COMPACT_ATOMS: atom_id res chain seq x y z
N MET A 1 15.55 -11.69 3.74
CA MET A 1 14.25 -12.36 3.50
C MET A 1 14.50 -13.47 2.51
N THR A 2 14.08 -14.69 2.81
CA THR A 2 14.13 -15.80 1.85
C THR A 2 13.03 -15.66 0.81
N GLU A 3 13.11 -16.38 -0.30
CA GLU A 3 12.03 -16.42 -1.31
C GLU A 3 10.71 -16.90 -0.69
N ASP A 4 10.75 -17.88 0.21
CA ASP A 4 9.57 -18.36 0.92
C ASP A 4 8.94 -17.28 1.81
N GLN A 5 9.77 -16.47 2.48
CA GLN A 5 9.29 -15.34 3.29
C GLN A 5 8.70 -14.23 2.41
N ILE A 6 9.30 -13.94 1.25
CA ILE A 6 8.76 -12.96 0.29
C ILE A 6 7.41 -13.44 -0.24
N LYS A 7 7.34 -14.69 -0.70
CA LYS A 7 6.11 -15.29 -1.20
C LYS A 7 5.00 -15.25 -0.14
N HIS A 8 5.31 -15.63 1.10
CA HIS A 8 4.38 -15.55 2.22
C HIS A 8 3.83 -14.13 2.42
N MET A 9 4.71 -13.13 2.46
CA MET A 9 4.30 -11.73 2.65
C MET A 9 3.42 -11.23 1.50
N VAL A 10 3.72 -11.61 0.26
CA VAL A 10 2.90 -11.26 -0.92
C VAL A 10 1.53 -11.92 -0.85
N ASP A 11 1.45 -13.21 -0.54
CA ASP A 11 0.18 -13.93 -0.42
C ASP A 11 -0.70 -13.30 0.68
N ARG A 12 -0.10 -12.95 1.82
CA ARG A 12 -0.79 -12.25 2.92
C ARG A 12 -1.22 -10.83 2.54
N PHE A 13 -0.35 -10.07 1.86
CA PHE A 13 -0.67 -8.73 1.38
C PHE A 13 -1.92 -8.74 0.48
N LEU A 14 -2.04 -9.72 -0.43
CA LEU A 14 -3.20 -9.86 -1.31
C LEU A 14 -4.49 -10.22 -0.57
N CYS A 15 -4.40 -10.79 0.63
CA CYS A 15 -5.54 -11.06 1.51
C CYS A 15 -5.89 -9.88 2.44
N TRP A 16 -5.10 -8.81 2.45
CA TRP A 16 -5.34 -7.66 3.33
C TRP A 16 -6.61 -6.92 2.93
N LYS A 17 -7.50 -6.71 3.90
CA LYS A 17 -8.68 -5.86 3.72
C LYS A 17 -8.32 -4.43 4.08
N LEU A 18 -8.55 -3.50 3.15
CA LEU A 18 -8.34 -2.08 3.40
C LEU A 18 -9.16 -1.62 4.61
N PRO A 19 -8.56 -0.84 5.54
CA PRO A 19 -9.29 -0.25 6.67
C PRO A 19 -10.48 0.58 6.21
N LYS A 20 -11.56 0.64 7.01
CA LYS A 20 -12.73 1.47 6.67
C LYS A 20 -12.42 2.97 6.53
N THR A 21 -11.40 3.43 7.25
CA THR A 21 -10.90 4.81 7.22
C THR A 21 -9.86 5.04 6.12
N PHE A 22 -9.61 4.04 5.28
CA PHE A 22 -8.71 4.19 4.15
C PHE A 22 -9.28 5.17 3.13
N ASN A 23 -8.52 6.24 2.87
CA ASN A 23 -8.86 7.23 1.88
C ASN A 23 -7.58 7.56 1.10
N PRO A 24 -7.30 6.85 0.00
CA PRO A 24 -5.99 6.87 -0.67
C PRO A 24 -5.60 8.26 -1.13
N ASP A 25 -6.58 9.05 -1.53
CA ASP A 25 -6.37 10.42 -1.97
C ASP A 25 -6.80 11.45 -0.90
N ASN A 26 -7.25 11.01 0.29
CA ASN A 26 -7.85 11.87 1.31
C ASN A 26 -8.95 12.81 0.76
N GLY A 27 -9.72 12.33 -0.23
CA GLY A 27 -10.71 13.13 -0.95
C GLY A 27 -10.15 14.13 -1.97
N ILE A 28 -8.84 14.12 -2.24
CA ILE A 28 -8.20 14.90 -3.31
C ILE A 28 -8.51 14.24 -4.65
N ASN A 29 -9.17 14.96 -5.54
CA ASN A 29 -9.35 14.53 -6.91
C ASN A 29 -8.32 15.25 -7.79
N TYR A 30 -7.45 14.50 -8.46
CA TYR A 30 -6.49 15.08 -9.39
C TYR A 30 -7.08 15.13 -10.80
N GLN A 31 -7.49 16.31 -11.24
CA GLN A 31 -7.88 16.52 -12.63
C GLN A 31 -6.63 16.90 -13.43
N ARG A 32 -6.19 16.03 -14.35
CA ARG A 32 -5.05 16.31 -15.21
C ARG A 32 -5.29 17.62 -15.99
N PRO A 33 -4.41 18.64 -15.90
CA PRO A 33 -4.52 19.82 -16.74
C PRO A 33 -4.23 19.45 -18.20
N ASN A 34 -5.11 19.86 -19.11
CA ASN A 34 -5.14 19.42 -20.52
C ASN A 34 -3.98 19.93 -21.40
N TYR A 35 -2.95 20.55 -20.80
CA TYR A 35 -1.97 21.38 -21.51
C TYR A 35 -0.54 20.83 -21.52
N ALA A 36 -0.25 19.72 -20.84
CA ALA A 36 1.09 19.11 -20.83
C ALA A 36 1.00 17.58 -20.78
N PRO A 37 1.14 16.88 -21.92
CA PRO A 37 1.06 15.42 -21.97
C PRO A 37 2.24 14.69 -21.30
N GLU A 38 3.29 15.41 -20.89
CA GLU A 38 4.57 14.81 -20.48
C GLU A 38 4.82 14.76 -18.96
N VAL A 39 3.98 15.43 -18.13
CA VAL A 39 4.18 15.41 -16.68
C VAL A 39 3.28 14.35 -16.06
N ASP A 40 3.87 13.25 -15.60
CA ASP A 40 3.16 12.28 -14.75
C ASP A 40 2.87 12.93 -13.39
N ALA A 41 1.70 13.56 -13.30
CA ALA A 41 1.22 14.20 -12.09
C ALA A 41 0.58 13.22 -11.10
N THR A 42 0.74 11.91 -11.32
CA THR A 42 0.28 10.89 -10.38
C THR A 42 1.07 11.04 -9.08
N PRO A 43 0.40 11.20 -7.93
CA PRO A 43 1.12 11.30 -6.66
C PRO A 43 1.95 10.04 -6.45
N SER A 44 3.27 10.21 -6.30
CA SER A 44 4.18 9.14 -5.89
C SER A 44 4.60 9.38 -4.44
N GLY A 45 4.54 8.34 -3.61
CA GLY A 45 4.99 8.41 -2.22
C GLY A 45 3.98 9.00 -1.20
N THR A 46 2.76 9.36 -1.59
CA THR A 46 1.69 9.60 -0.61
C THR A 46 1.31 8.25 0.00
N ASN A 47 1.82 7.96 1.20
CA ASN A 47 1.46 6.74 1.90
C ASN A 47 -0.05 6.76 2.13
N LEU A 48 -0.75 5.81 1.53
CA LEU A 48 -2.21 5.71 1.55
C LEU A 48 -2.75 5.37 2.97
N PHE A 49 -1.83 5.02 3.88
CA PHE A 49 -2.09 4.64 5.25
C PHE A 49 -1.49 5.65 6.25
N ASP A 50 -2.23 5.90 7.33
CA ASP A 50 -1.64 6.45 8.56
C ASP A 50 -0.68 5.44 9.23
N ALA A 51 0.07 5.89 10.24
CA ALA A 51 1.06 5.04 10.91
C ALA A 51 0.45 3.78 11.56
N THR A 52 -0.78 3.86 12.07
CA THR A 52 -1.48 2.72 12.69
C THR A 52 -1.94 1.72 11.65
N GLN A 53 -2.49 2.19 10.53
CA GLN A 53 -2.89 1.37 9.40
C GLN A 53 -1.69 0.66 8.76
N ALA A 54 -0.55 1.35 8.64
CA ALA A 54 0.68 0.78 8.11
C ALA A 54 1.26 -0.30 9.05
N ASP A 55 1.32 -0.06 10.36
CA ASP A 55 1.76 -1.08 11.34
C ASP A 55 0.88 -2.33 11.28
N ALA A 56 -0.44 -2.15 11.23
CA ALA A 56 -1.38 -3.28 11.14
C ALA A 56 -1.19 -4.10 9.86
N MET A 57 -0.98 -3.44 8.71
CA MET A 57 -0.72 -4.10 7.43
C MET A 57 0.60 -4.89 7.47
N VAL A 58 1.67 -4.30 8.01
CA VAL A 58 2.97 -4.98 8.14
C VAL A 58 2.86 -6.19 9.07
N ARG A 59 2.20 -6.04 10.23
CA ARG A 59 1.94 -7.17 11.16
C ARG A 59 1.17 -8.29 10.50
N HIS A 60 0.19 -7.96 9.66
CA HIS A 60 -0.58 -8.96 8.91
C HIS A 60 0.29 -9.74 7.91
N MET A 61 1.24 -9.08 7.24
CA MET A 61 2.16 -9.72 6.29
C MET A 61 3.14 -10.67 6.97
N ILE A 62 3.61 -10.32 8.17
CA ILE A 62 4.63 -11.12 8.90
C ILE A 62 4.03 -12.21 9.80
N ASP A 63 2.71 -12.18 10.03
CA ASP A 63 2.02 -13.19 10.82
C ASP A 63 2.14 -14.58 10.16
N GLY A 64 2.59 -15.57 10.95
CA GLY A 64 2.85 -16.93 10.47
C GLY A 64 4.04 -17.08 9.52
N MET A 65 4.94 -16.09 9.45
CA MET A 65 6.11 -16.16 8.57
C MET A 65 6.99 -17.38 8.90
N PRO A 66 7.47 -18.12 7.88
CA PRO A 66 8.38 -19.24 8.11
C PRO A 66 9.69 -18.77 8.76
N THR A 67 10.08 -19.44 9.85
CA THR A 67 11.42 -19.33 10.43
C THR A 67 12.42 -20.01 9.51
N GLN A 68 13.59 -19.39 9.32
CA GLN A 68 14.70 -20.00 8.59
C GLN A 68 15.18 -21.29 9.25
#